data_AF-A0A424SQ13-F1
#
_entry.id   AF-A0A424SQ13-F1
#
_cell.length_a   1.000
_cell.length_b   1.000
_cell.length_c   1.000
_cell.angle_alpha   90.00
_cell.angle_beta   90.00
_cell.angle_gamma   90.00
#
_symmetry.space_group_name_H-M   'P 1'
#
loop_
_entity.id
_entity.type
_entity.pdbx_description
1 polymer ?
#
loop_
_entity_poly.entity_id
_entity_poly.type
_entity_poly.pdbx_seq_one_letter_code
_entity_poly.pdbx_strand_id
1 'polypeptide(L)'
;PLFLSLINNSVKSTIFAPTDEAFKKMPNSFKRDIRQNNIKVTTKLILSHIYSGDSLAKDNLKNDGMALSLDGSIYYTYEVGDLFVKDIIIQGEPFIVDNFRVIPVECVMFLQQSSKDRRLDAKIREEFALTTCCLQTELEFKKFYENLK
;
A
#
# COMPACT_ATOMS: atom_id res chain seq x y z
N PRO A 1 1.97 -16.00 12.50
CA PRO A 1 1.92 -14.65 11.90
C PRO A 1 1.98 -14.72 10.37
N LEU A 2 1.14 -13.95 9.68
CA LEU A 2 1.00 -13.98 8.21
C LEU A 2 2.34 -13.73 7.46
N PHE A 3 3.27 -13.01 8.10
CA PHE A 3 4.63 -12.77 7.61
C PHE A 3 5.48 -14.05 7.39
N LEU A 4 5.26 -15.12 8.19
CA LEU A 4 5.98 -16.39 7.98
C LEU A 4 5.55 -17.08 6.68
N SER A 5 4.28 -16.95 6.29
CA SER A 5 3.77 -17.53 5.05
C SER A 5 4.34 -16.86 3.81
N LEU A 6 4.72 -15.57 3.90
CA LEU A 6 5.48 -14.90 2.86
C LEU A 6 6.91 -15.39 2.79
N ILE A 7 7.61 -15.46 3.93
CA ILE A 7 9.01 -15.89 3.97
C ILE A 7 9.13 -17.32 3.46
N ASN A 8 8.16 -18.17 3.78
CA ASN A 8 8.11 -19.56 3.35
C ASN A 8 7.56 -19.74 1.93
N ASN A 9 7.24 -18.64 1.22
CA ASN A 9 6.71 -18.65 -0.15
C ASN A 9 5.50 -19.59 -0.31
N SER A 10 4.65 -19.70 0.72
CA SER A 10 3.54 -20.66 0.74
C SER A 10 2.19 -20.04 0.35
N VAL A 11 2.15 -18.72 0.14
CA VAL A 11 0.94 -17.96 -0.17
C VAL A 11 1.20 -17.00 -1.33
N LYS A 12 0.28 -16.98 -2.31
CA LYS A 12 0.30 -16.01 -3.40
C LYS A 12 0.12 -14.60 -2.87
N SER A 13 0.98 -13.69 -3.31
CA SER A 13 0.95 -12.30 -2.86
C SER A 13 1.24 -11.33 -4.01
N THR A 14 0.68 -10.13 -3.91
CA THR A 14 0.96 -9.01 -4.79
C THR A 14 1.81 -8.00 -4.03
N ILE A 15 2.94 -7.60 -4.62
CA ILE A 15 3.88 -6.62 -4.09
C ILE A 15 3.83 -5.40 -5.00
N PHE A 16 3.42 -4.25 -4.45
CA PHE A 16 3.60 -2.96 -5.12
C PHE A 16 4.98 -2.43 -4.79
N ALA A 17 5.93 -2.53 -5.72
CA ALA A 17 7.32 -2.16 -5.48
C ALA A 17 7.58 -0.71 -5.89
N PRO A 18 7.86 0.23 -4.97
CA PRO A 18 8.21 1.58 -5.36
C PRO A 18 9.51 1.60 -6.15
N THR A 19 9.51 2.32 -7.26
CA THR A 19 10.71 2.56 -8.08
C THR A 19 11.69 3.51 -7.38
N ASP A 20 12.93 3.58 -7.87
CA ASP A 20 13.90 4.56 -7.38
C ASP A 20 13.38 6.00 -7.48
N GLU A 21 12.62 6.33 -8.52
CA GLU A 21 11.97 7.62 -8.68
C GLU A 21 10.90 7.88 -7.62
N ALA A 22 10.14 6.85 -7.23
CA ALA A 22 9.18 6.95 -6.13
C ALA A 22 9.89 7.32 -4.81
N PHE A 23 11.04 6.70 -4.53
CA PHE A 23 11.85 7.03 -3.35
C PHE A 23 12.45 8.45 -3.42
N LYS A 24 12.80 8.94 -4.62
CA LYS A 24 13.29 10.32 -4.81
C LYS A 24 12.23 11.36 -4.46
N LYS A 25 10.95 11.09 -4.74
CA LYS A 25 9.82 11.98 -4.42
C LYS A 25 9.46 12.05 -2.94
N MET A 26 9.99 11.15 -2.10
CA MET A 26 9.68 11.15 -0.69
C MET A 26 10.23 12.39 0.04
N PRO A 27 9.52 12.87 1.09
CA PRO A 27 10.01 13.89 1.99
C PRO A 27 11.38 13.55 2.61
N ASN A 28 12.21 14.57 2.83
CA ASN A 28 13.56 14.39 3.41
C ASN A 28 13.53 13.86 4.85
N SER A 29 12.46 14.17 5.59
CA SER A 29 12.18 13.63 6.92
C SER A 29 12.15 12.10 6.91
N PHE A 30 11.44 11.49 5.96
CA PHE A 30 11.35 10.04 5.83
C PHE A 30 12.68 9.39 5.41
N LYS A 31 13.39 10.00 4.45
CA LYS A 31 14.71 9.50 4.03
C LYS A 31 15.70 9.44 5.20
N ARG A 32 15.57 10.36 6.17
CA ARG A 32 16.38 10.36 7.39
C ARG A 32 16.05 9.15 8.28
N ASP A 33 14.77 8.84 8.47
CA ASP A 33 14.35 7.70 9.30
C ASP A 33 14.76 6.35 8.70
N ILE A 34 14.66 6.21 7.37
CA ILE A 34 15.22 5.04 6.66
C ILE A 34 16.73 4.94 6.95
N ARG A 35 17.48 6.04 6.80
CA ARG A 35 18.93 6.07 7.03
C ARG A 35 19.32 5.80 8.48
N GLN A 36 18.47 6.19 9.43
CA GLN A 36 18.66 5.92 10.86
C GLN A 36 18.24 4.50 11.26
N ASN A 37 17.81 3.67 10.29
CA ASN A 37 17.36 2.31 10.50
C ASN A 37 16.24 2.22 11.55
N ASN A 38 15.26 3.12 11.47
CA ASN A 38 14.08 3.04 12.34
C ASN A 38 13.23 1.82 11.96
N ILE A 39 13.51 0.68 12.61
CA ILE A 39 12.91 -0.63 12.28
C ILE A 39 11.38 -0.58 12.31
N LYS A 40 10.78 0.17 13.25
CA LYS A 40 9.31 0.27 13.36
C LYS A 40 8.71 0.94 12.12
N VAL A 41 9.32 2.05 11.67
CA VAL A 41 8.90 2.79 10.47
C VAL A 41 9.12 1.95 9.22
N THR A 42 10.34 1.42 9.03
CA THR A 42 10.71 0.65 7.84
C THR A 42 9.89 -0.63 7.70
N THR A 43 9.62 -1.33 8.80
CA THR A 43 8.80 -2.55 8.79
C THR A 43 7.36 -2.23 8.37
N LYS A 44 6.72 -1.23 9.00
CA LYS A 44 5.35 -0.84 8.64
C LYS A 44 5.26 -0.43 7.16
N LEU A 45 6.26 0.30 6.68
CA LEU A 45 6.35 0.70 5.29
C LEU A 45 6.44 -0.50 4.35
N ILE A 46 7.36 -1.44 4.58
CA ILE A 46 7.50 -2.61 3.70
C ILE A 46 6.19 -3.40 3.68
N LEU A 47 5.58 -3.60 4.85
CA LEU A 47 4.33 -4.36 4.95
C LEU A 47 3.14 -3.68 4.27
N SER A 48 3.11 -2.34 4.15
CA SER A 48 2.06 -1.63 3.42
C SER A 48 2.14 -1.77 1.89
N HIS A 49 3.19 -2.41 1.38
CA HIS A 49 3.37 -2.68 -0.05
C HIS A 49 3.04 -4.12 -0.44
N ILE A 50 2.74 -4.99 0.53
CA ILE A 50 2.54 -6.42 0.29
C ILE A 50 1.10 -6.81 0.66
N TYR A 51 0.45 -7.48 -0.28
CA TYR A 51 -0.96 -7.81 -0.25
C TYR A 51 -1.12 -9.30 -0.49
N SER A 52 -1.93 -9.97 0.32
CA SER A 52 -2.29 -11.37 0.09
C SER A 52 -3.17 -11.49 -1.16
N GLY A 53 -2.90 -12.50 -1.99
CA GLY A 53 -3.64 -12.82 -3.20
C GLY A 53 -3.02 -12.28 -4.50
N ASP A 54 -3.55 -12.77 -5.61
CA ASP A 54 -3.19 -12.39 -6.99
C ASP A 54 -4.37 -11.68 -7.71
N SER A 55 -5.40 -11.30 -6.97
CA SER A 55 -6.65 -10.71 -7.50
C SER A 55 -6.50 -9.25 -7.97
N LEU A 56 -5.35 -8.62 -7.69
CA LEU A 56 -5.07 -7.22 -8.08
C LEU A 56 -4.54 -7.06 -9.51
N ALA A 57 -4.42 -8.15 -10.27
CA ALA A 57 -4.07 -8.10 -11.69
C ALA A 57 -5.26 -7.55 -12.50
N LYS A 58 -4.98 -6.65 -13.47
CA LYS A 58 -5.97 -6.06 -14.39
C LYS A 58 -6.97 -7.07 -14.98
N ASP A 59 -6.55 -8.32 -15.17
CA ASP A 59 -7.38 -9.40 -15.75
C ASP A 59 -8.35 -10.05 -14.75
N ASN A 60 -8.11 -9.92 -13.44
CA ASN A 60 -8.93 -10.48 -12.36
C ASN A 60 -9.70 -9.43 -11.56
N LEU A 61 -9.60 -8.15 -11.93
CA LEU A 61 -10.32 -7.06 -11.26
C LEU A 61 -11.84 -7.25 -11.28
N LYS A 62 -12.39 -8.06 -12.20
CA LYS A 62 -13.82 -8.30 -12.43
C LYS A 62 -14.63 -8.87 -11.25
N ASN A 63 -14.00 -9.13 -10.10
CA ASN A 63 -14.69 -9.64 -8.92
C ASN A 63 -14.27 -8.85 -7.68
N ASP A 64 -15.26 -8.32 -6.99
CA ASP A 64 -15.14 -7.79 -5.63
C ASP A 64 -14.39 -8.79 -4.74
N GLY A 65 -13.37 -8.32 -4.03
CA GLY A 65 -12.49 -9.15 -3.24
C GLY A 65 -12.00 -8.45 -1.98
N MET A 66 -11.45 -9.20 -1.04
CA MET A 66 -10.70 -8.64 0.08
C MET A 66 -9.23 -8.97 -0.12
N ALA A 67 -8.34 -7.97 -0.12
CA ALA A 67 -6.91 -8.20 -0.06
C ALA A 67 -6.46 -7.99 1.39
N LEU A 68 -5.64 -8.85 1.97
CA LEU A 68 -5.14 -8.65 3.34
C LEU A 68 -3.74 -8.04 3.29
N SER A 69 -3.55 -6.88 3.91
CA SER A 69 -2.23 -6.33 4.20
C SER A 69 -1.54 -7.14 5.29
N LEU A 70 -0.23 -7.22 5.20
CA LEU A 70 0.55 -7.94 6.18
C LEU A 70 0.88 -7.13 7.43
N ASP A 71 0.58 -5.82 7.39
CA ASP A 71 0.58 -4.98 8.58
C ASP A 71 -0.66 -5.18 9.47
N GLY A 72 -1.52 -6.16 9.13
CA GLY A 72 -2.75 -6.49 9.84
C GLY A 72 -3.99 -5.78 9.30
N SER A 73 -3.84 -4.90 8.32
CA SER A 73 -4.97 -4.16 7.74
C SER A 73 -5.68 -4.98 6.68
N ILE A 74 -6.98 -5.20 6.81
CA ILE A 74 -7.80 -5.85 5.77
C ILE A 74 -8.18 -4.79 4.73
N TYR A 75 -7.90 -5.04 3.46
CA TYR A 75 -8.38 -4.26 2.33
C TYR A 75 -9.60 -4.91 1.69
N TYR A 76 -10.45 -4.07 1.14
CA TYR A 76 -11.50 -4.46 0.23
C TYR A 76 -11.10 -3.95 -1.16
N THR A 77 -10.92 -4.85 -2.10
CA THR A 77 -10.86 -4.56 -3.53
C THR A 77 -12.31 -4.44 -4.00
N TYR A 78 -12.92 -3.29 -3.79
CA TYR A 78 -14.22 -2.97 -4.40
C TYR A 78 -13.98 -2.65 -5.88
N GLU A 79 -14.56 -3.42 -6.80
CA GLU A 79 -15.07 -2.81 -8.03
C GLU A 79 -16.34 -2.07 -7.59
N VAL A 80 -16.51 -0.77 -7.79
CA VAL A 80 -16.92 -0.17 -9.05
C VAL A 80 -16.70 1.34 -8.88
N GLY A 81 -16.02 1.96 -9.85
CA GLY A 81 -16.19 3.39 -10.17
C GLY A 81 -15.41 4.41 -9.33
N ASP A 82 -15.33 4.27 -8.01
CA ASP A 82 -14.85 5.36 -7.14
C ASP A 82 -13.92 4.98 -5.97
N LEU A 83 -13.70 3.68 -5.68
CA LEU A 83 -12.64 3.26 -4.76
C LEU A 83 -11.32 3.25 -5.49
N PHE A 84 -10.75 4.42 -5.57
CA PHE A 84 -9.50 4.57 -6.23
C PHE A 84 -8.32 4.13 -5.34
N VAL A 85 -7.65 3.09 -5.80
CA VAL A 85 -6.19 3.03 -5.91
C VAL A 85 -5.68 4.23 -6.78
N LYS A 86 -6.08 5.49 -6.49
CA LYS A 86 -6.14 6.63 -7.47
C LYS A 86 -4.82 7.11 -7.95
N ASP A 87 -3.85 7.00 -7.07
CA ASP A 87 -2.61 7.74 -7.19
C ASP A 87 -1.42 6.80 -7.44
N ILE A 88 -1.67 5.49 -7.61
CA ILE A 88 -0.62 4.52 -7.88
C ILE A 88 -0.41 4.42 -9.38
N ILE A 89 0.53 5.22 -9.86
CA ILE A 89 1.00 5.12 -11.23
C ILE A 89 1.90 3.90 -11.32
N ILE A 90 1.48 2.90 -12.11
CA ILE A 90 2.31 1.72 -12.41
C ILE A 90 3.44 2.16 -13.35
N GLN A 91 4.66 1.78 -13.00
CA GLN A 91 5.86 2.09 -13.76
C GLN A 91 6.39 0.81 -14.41
N GLY A 92 6.20 0.67 -15.72
CA GLY A 92 6.60 -0.53 -16.47
C GLY A 92 5.61 -1.69 -16.32
N GLU A 93 6.07 -2.87 -16.73
CA GLU A 93 5.23 -4.08 -16.81
C GLU A 93 5.28 -4.88 -15.50
N PRO A 94 4.11 -5.24 -14.93
CA PRO A 94 4.05 -6.21 -13.85
C PRO A 94 4.67 -7.56 -14.24
N PHE A 95 5.34 -8.21 -13.30
CA PHE A 95 5.96 -9.51 -13.52
C PHE A 95 5.72 -10.46 -12.36
N ILE A 96 5.93 -11.76 -12.58
CA ILE A 96 5.72 -12.82 -11.60
C ILE A 96 7.05 -13.49 -11.29
N VAL A 97 7.33 -13.69 -10.00
CA VAL A 97 8.45 -14.48 -9.49
C VAL A 97 7.89 -15.44 -8.44
N ASP A 98 7.91 -16.74 -8.73
CA ASP A 98 7.28 -17.78 -7.91
C ASP A 98 5.80 -17.47 -7.58
N ASN A 99 5.47 -17.30 -6.29
CA ASN A 99 4.12 -16.95 -5.84
C ASN A 99 3.92 -15.43 -5.66
N PHE A 100 4.89 -14.61 -6.08
CA PHE A 100 4.83 -13.15 -5.96
C PHE A 100 4.56 -12.52 -7.32
N ARG A 101 3.48 -11.74 -7.40
CA ARG A 101 3.34 -10.74 -8.46
C ARG A 101 3.97 -9.44 -7.99
N VAL A 102 4.84 -8.86 -8.80
CA VAL A 102 5.47 -7.56 -8.53
C VAL A 102 4.90 -6.54 -9.51
N ILE A 103 4.36 -5.45 -8.97
CA ILE A 103 3.81 -4.31 -9.70
C ILE A 103 4.70 -3.11 -9.35
N PRO A 104 5.56 -2.62 -10.25
CA PRO A 104 6.37 -1.46 -9.94
C PRO A 104 5.52 -0.19 -9.95
N VAL A 105 5.75 0.73 -9.02
CA VAL A 105 4.91 1.92 -8.80
C VAL A 105 5.72 3.20 -8.63
N GLU A 106 5.09 4.34 -8.91
CA GLU A 106 5.70 5.67 -8.87
C GLU A 106 5.56 6.40 -7.52
N CYS A 107 5.08 5.71 -6.49
CA CYS A 107 5.00 6.26 -5.15
C CYS A 107 5.23 5.23 -4.06
N VAL A 108 5.70 5.69 -2.90
CA VAL A 108 5.77 4.87 -1.70
C VAL A 108 4.43 4.92 -1.00
N MET A 109 3.79 3.77 -0.88
CA MET A 109 2.42 3.62 -0.41
C MET A 109 2.35 3.48 1.11
N PHE A 110 1.26 3.97 1.67
CA PHE A 110 0.84 3.67 3.03
C PHE A 110 -0.67 3.73 3.16
N LEU A 111 -1.16 3.21 4.27
CA LEU A 111 -2.58 3.24 4.58
C LEU A 111 -2.94 4.30 5.59
N GLN A 112 -4.08 4.92 5.34
CA GLN A 112 -4.76 5.78 6.29
C GLN A 112 -6.15 5.23 6.58
N GLN A 113 -6.67 5.55 7.76
CA GLN A 113 -8.10 5.43 8.00
C GLN A 113 -8.83 6.50 7.18
N SER A 114 -9.82 6.09 6.42
CA SER A 114 -10.64 6.97 5.59
C SER A 114 -11.36 8.07 6.40
N SER A 115 -11.81 7.74 7.62
CA SER A 115 -12.46 8.67 8.54
C SER A 115 -11.54 9.85 8.93
N LYS A 116 -10.22 9.68 8.76
CA LYS A 116 -9.20 10.71 8.98
C LYS A 116 -8.68 11.34 7.68
N ASP A 117 -9.16 10.90 6.52
CA ASP A 117 -8.82 11.50 5.23
C ASP A 117 -9.77 12.67 4.93
N ARG A 118 -9.20 13.88 4.98
CA ARG A 118 -9.93 15.14 4.73
C ARG A 118 -10.17 15.39 3.25
N ARG A 119 -9.52 14.63 2.36
CA ARG A 119 -9.71 14.71 0.90
C ARG A 119 -10.98 14.00 0.44
N LEU A 120 -11.56 13.15 1.29
CA LEU A 120 -12.78 12.42 1.00
C LEU A 120 -14.01 13.19 1.49
N ASP A 121 -15.08 13.16 0.71
CA ASP A 121 -16.38 13.65 1.17
C ASP A 121 -16.97 12.75 2.27
N ALA A 122 -17.99 13.25 2.96
CA ALA A 122 -18.58 12.58 4.11
C ALA A 122 -19.17 11.21 3.78
N LYS A 123 -19.73 11.02 2.57
CA LYS A 123 -20.34 9.77 2.14
C LYS A 123 -19.27 8.72 1.86
N ILE A 124 -18.19 9.12 1.18
CA ILE A 124 -17.03 8.28 0.89
C ILE A 124 -16.30 7.86 2.18
N ARG A 125 -16.20 8.75 3.18
CA ARG A 125 -15.61 8.41 4.49
C ARG A 125 -16.39 7.35 5.27
N GLU A 126 -17.71 7.28 5.06
CA GLU A 126 -18.58 6.29 5.68
C GLU A 126 -18.53 4.94 4.95
N GLU A 127 -18.44 4.99 3.62
CA GLU A 127 -18.45 3.81 2.75
C GLU A 127 -17.13 3.01 2.80
N PHE A 128 -15.99 3.70 2.86
CA PHE A 128 -14.68 3.05 2.90
C PHE A 128 -14.07 3.28 4.26
N ALA A 129 -13.60 2.25 4.97
CA ALA A 129 -12.99 2.39 6.32
C ALA A 129 -11.48 2.66 6.30
N LEU A 130 -10.82 2.38 5.17
CA LEU A 130 -9.39 2.52 4.96
C LEU A 130 -9.13 3.09 3.55
N THR A 131 -8.14 3.96 3.42
CA THR A 131 -7.68 4.50 2.14
C THR A 131 -6.18 4.34 1.96
N THR A 132 -5.76 4.05 0.73
CA THR A 132 -4.34 3.99 0.35
C THR A 132 -3.89 5.36 -0.12
N CYS A 133 -2.71 5.80 0.32
CA CYS A 133 -2.13 7.10 0.00
C CYS A 133 -0.68 6.94 -0.48
N CYS A 134 -0.22 7.84 -1.33
CA CYS A 134 1.20 8.02 -1.63
C CYS A 134 1.86 8.89 -0.55
N LEU A 135 3.04 8.53 -0.04
CA LEU A 135 3.84 9.35 0.88
C LEU A 135 4.63 10.42 0.10
N GLN A 136 3.96 11.45 -0.38
CA GLN A 136 4.61 12.51 -1.19
C GLN A 136 4.68 13.85 -0.47
N THR A 137 3.78 14.09 0.50
CA THR A 137 3.68 15.36 1.23
C THR A 137 4.05 15.22 2.70
N GLU A 138 4.48 16.33 3.32
CA GLU A 138 4.74 16.39 4.77
C GLU A 138 3.47 16.11 5.61
N LEU A 139 2.28 16.41 5.07
CA LEU A 139 1.01 16.11 5.76
C LEU A 139 0.72 14.61 5.77
N GLU A 140 0.91 13.93 4.65
CA GLU A 140 0.80 12.48 4.54
C GLU A 140 1.82 11.79 5.45
N PHE A 141 3.04 12.30 5.47
CA PHE A 141 4.09 11.87 6.39
C PHE A 141 3.62 11.99 7.85
N LYS A 142 3.17 13.16 8.29
CA LYS A 142 2.69 13.35 9.68
C LYS A 142 1.60 12.34 10.05
N LYS A 143 0.63 12.13 9.17
CA LYS A 143 -0.46 11.16 9.37
C LYS A 143 0.04 9.72 9.46
N PHE A 144 1.06 9.35 8.68
CA PHE A 144 1.69 8.04 8.78
C PHE A 144 2.26 7.80 10.20
N TYR A 145 2.92 8.78 10.82
CA TYR A 145 3.41 8.65 12.20
C TYR A 145 2.30 8.65 13.25
N GLU A 146 1.21 9.36 13.01
CA GLU A 146 0.03 9.28 13.87
C GLU A 146 -0.56 7.86 13.89
N ASN A 147 -0.51 7.15 12.75
CA ASN A 147 -0.98 5.77 12.63
C ASN A 147 0.06 4.71 13.07
N LEU A 148 1.30 5.12 13.38
CA LEU A 148 2.35 4.25 13.92
C LEU A 148 2.28 4.13 15.45
N LYS A 149 1.60 5.04 16.15
CA LYS A 149 1.44 5.03 17.60
C LYS A 149 0.39 4.01 18.03
#